data_AF-A0A9E6C8Z7-F1
#
_entry.id   AF-A0A9E6C8Z7-F1
#
_cell.length_a   1.000
_cell.length_b   1.000
_cell.length_c   1.000
_cell.angle_alpha   90.00
_cell.angle_beta   90.00
_cell.angle_gamma   90.00
#
_symmetry.space_group_name_H-M   'P 1'
#
loop_
_entity.id
_entity.type
_entity.pdbx_description
1 polymer ?
#
loop_
_entity_poly.entity_id
_entity_poly.type
_entity_poly.pdbx_seq_one_letter_code
_entity_poly.pdbx_strand_id
1 'polypeptide(L)'
;EVLGKPYSIHTQPWPELDEEATKEDILDLAVQINGKVRDRIQVPADMDEEAIKALALSRPKVQKWLQGKEIKKVRYIPGRLVSIQVG
;
A
#
# COMPACT_ATOMS: atom_id res chain seq x y z
N GLU A 1 12.02 -23.28 34.16
CA GLU A 1 11.75 -22.12 35.02
C GLU A 1 10.25 -21.85 34.98
N VAL A 2 9.56 -21.92 36.12
CA VAL A 2 8.09 -21.83 36.22
C VAL A 2 7.76 -20.44 36.77
N LEU A 3 7.08 -19.61 35.97
CA LEU A 3 6.68 -18.25 36.38
C LEU A 3 5.51 -18.33 37.37
N GLY A 4 5.85 -18.52 38.64
CA GLY A 4 4.91 -18.54 39.76
C GLY A 4 4.24 -17.19 39.95
N LYS A 5 3.08 -17.00 39.32
CA LYS A 5 2.18 -15.87 39.60
C LYS A 5 0.98 -16.35 40.44
N PRO A 6 0.47 -15.53 41.38
CA PRO A 6 -0.48 -15.98 42.42
C PRO A 6 -1.93 -16.11 41.96
N TYR A 7 -2.21 -16.18 40.66
CA TYR A 7 -3.57 -16.16 40.12
C TYR A 7 -3.85 -17.33 39.18
N SER A 8 -5.09 -17.82 39.23
CA SER A 8 -5.58 -18.90 38.39
C SER A 8 -5.91 -18.36 36.99
N ILE A 9 -5.56 -19.11 35.94
CA ILE A 9 -5.84 -18.73 34.54
C ILE A 9 -7.34 -18.52 34.25
N HIS A 10 -8.22 -19.02 35.11
CA HIS A 10 -9.68 -18.90 34.99
C HIS A 10 -10.24 -17.52 35.39
N THR A 11 -9.40 -16.63 35.94
CA THR A 11 -9.81 -15.28 36.41
C THR A 11 -9.25 -14.15 35.55
N GLN A 12 -8.62 -14.46 34.40
CA GLN A 12 -8.18 -13.41 33.49
C GLN A 12 -9.38 -12.80 32.74
N PRO A 13 -9.58 -11.47 32.81
CA PRO A 13 -10.43 -10.79 31.85
C PRO A 13 -9.82 -10.97 30.45
N TRP A 14 -10.70 -11.07 29.45
CA TRP A 14 -10.28 -11.08 28.05
C TRP A 14 -9.44 -9.82 27.79
N PRO A 15 -8.31 -9.91 27.06
CA PRO A 15 -7.52 -8.73 26.72
C PRO A 15 -8.44 -7.71 26.04
N GLU A 16 -8.53 -6.52 26.62
CA GLU A 16 -9.20 -5.39 25.99
C GLU A 16 -8.49 -5.12 24.67
N LEU A 17 -9.28 -5.01 23.61
CA LEU A 17 -8.81 -4.83 22.26
C LEU A 17 -8.01 -3.53 22.19
N ASP A 18 -6.68 -3.64 22.17
CA ASP A 18 -5.78 -2.52 21.87
C ASP A 18 -6.19 -1.90 20.53
N GLU A 19 -6.71 -0.67 20.58
CA GLU A 19 -7.01 0.17 19.42
C GLU A 19 -5.74 0.53 18.63
N GLU A 20 -4.55 0.19 19.13
CA GLU A 20 -3.28 0.25 18.39
C GLU A 20 -3.16 -0.81 17.27
N ALA A 21 -4.13 -1.73 17.15
CA ALA A 21 -4.36 -2.51 15.94
C ALA A 21 -4.99 -1.68 14.79
N THR A 22 -4.81 -0.36 14.83
CA THR A 22 -4.99 0.59 13.71
C THR A 22 -4.01 0.19 12.61
N LYS A 23 -4.36 -0.86 11.88
CA LYS A 23 -3.63 -1.29 10.70
C LYS A 23 -3.62 -0.11 9.76
N GLU A 24 -2.44 0.45 9.50
CA GLU A 24 -2.19 1.09 8.23
C GLU A 24 -2.67 0.10 7.17
N ASP A 25 -3.84 0.34 6.56
CA ASP A 25 -4.40 -0.54 5.55
C ASP A 25 -3.49 -0.43 4.32
N ILE A 26 -2.44 -1.26 4.26
CA ILE A 26 -1.50 -1.25 3.15
C ILE A 26 -2.23 -1.84 1.94
N LEU A 27 -2.51 -0.98 0.96
CA LEU A 27 -3.11 -1.35 -0.30
C LEU A 27 -2.01 -1.73 -1.29
N ASP A 28 -2.13 -2.96 -1.83
CA ASP A 28 -1.34 -3.41 -2.97
C ASP A 28 -1.91 -2.84 -4.27
N LEU A 29 -1.35 -1.73 -4.73
CA LEU A 29 -1.74 -1.07 -5.98
C LEU A 29 -0.89 -1.56 -7.15
N ALA A 30 -1.55 -2.08 -8.19
CA ALA A 30 -0.87 -2.37 -9.45
C ALA A 30 -0.58 -1.07 -10.21
N VAL A 31 0.61 -0.94 -10.80
CA VAL A 31 0.94 0.15 -11.73
C VAL A 31 0.86 -0.37 -13.16
N GLN A 32 -0.06 0.19 -13.94
CA GLN A 32 -0.28 -0.12 -15.34
C GLN A 32 0.32 0.97 -16.23
N ILE A 33 0.92 0.56 -17.35
CA ILE A 33 1.41 1.46 -18.41
C ILE A 33 0.78 1.01 -19.73
N ASN A 34 0.00 1.88 -20.37
CA ASN A 34 -0.79 1.56 -21.58
C ASN A 34 -1.59 0.25 -21.44
N GLY A 35 -2.26 0.07 -20.30
CA GLY A 35 -3.11 -1.09 -20.02
C GLY A 35 -2.38 -2.38 -19.60
N LYS A 36 -1.03 -2.40 -19.56
CA LYS A 36 -0.25 -3.55 -19.09
C LYS A 36 0.31 -3.29 -17.69
N VAL A 37 0.14 -4.24 -16.76
CA VAL A 37 0.75 -4.16 -15.42
C VAL A 37 2.26 -4.25 -15.54
N ARG A 38 2.99 -3.26 -15.01
CA ARG A 38 4.46 -3.16 -15.05
C ARG A 38 5.11 -3.17 -13.69
N ASP A 39 4.38 -2.74 -12.66
CA ASP A 39 4.85 -2.77 -11.29
C ASP A 39 3.70 -2.99 -10.30
N ARG A 40 4.05 -3.23 -9.04
CA ARG A 40 3.12 -3.20 -7.91
C ARG A 40 3.77 -2.40 -6.79
N ILE A 41 3.01 -1.51 -6.19
CA ILE A 41 3.45 -0.68 -5.07
C ILE A 41 2.49 -0.90 -3.90
N GLN A 42 3.07 -1.01 -2.71
CA GLN A 42 2.33 -1.03 -1.46
C GLN A 42 2.30 0.39 -0.92
N VAL A 43 1.09 0.91 -0.68
CA VAL A 43 0.88 2.25 -0.14
C VAL A 43 -0.16 2.19 0.99
N PRO A 44 -0.06 3.06 2.00
CA PRO A 44 -1.13 3.21 2.99
C PRO A 44 -2.45 3.61 2.30
N ALA A 45 -3.58 3.10 2.80
CA ALA A 45 -4.91 3.45 2.29
C ALA A 45 -5.22 4.94 2.38
N ASP A 46 -4.68 5.60 3.40
CA ASP A 46 -4.85 7.03 3.66
C ASP A 46 -3.86 7.91 2.89
N MET A 47 -3.02 7.34 2.01
CA MET A 47 -2.05 8.12 1.25
C MET A 47 -2.73 8.97 0.17
N ASP A 48 -2.30 10.23 0.05
CA ASP A 48 -2.82 11.16 -0.97
C ASP A 48 -2.65 10.62 -2.39
N GLU A 49 -3.66 10.86 -3.24
CA GLU A 49 -3.60 10.41 -4.63
C GLU A 49 -2.38 10.99 -5.37
N GLU A 50 -2.03 12.24 -5.08
CA GLU A 50 -0.88 12.92 -5.70
C GLU A 50 0.44 12.26 -5.26
N ALA A 51 0.55 11.92 -3.99
CA ALA A 51 1.70 11.20 -3.44
C ALA A 51 1.80 9.79 -4.05
N ILE A 52 0.69 9.08 -4.21
CA ILE A 52 0.64 7.77 -4.89
C ILE A 52 1.09 7.88 -6.34
N LYS A 53 0.61 8.90 -7.08
CA LYS A 53 1.02 9.15 -8.48
C LYS A 53 2.52 9.45 -8.56
N ALA A 54 3.04 10.31 -7.69
CA ALA A 54 4.47 10.63 -7.62
C ALA A 54 5.30 9.39 -7.27
N LEU A 55 4.86 8.58 -6.31
CA LEU A 55 5.53 7.34 -5.92
C LEU A 55 5.59 6.36 -7.10
N ALA A 56 4.47 6.16 -7.81
CA ALA A 56 4.41 5.31 -8.99
C ALA A 56 5.37 5.81 -10.09
N LEU A 57 5.44 7.12 -10.35
CA LEU A 57 6.34 7.73 -11.33
C LEU A 57 7.82 7.67 -10.91
N SER A 58 8.10 7.69 -9.61
CA SER A 58 9.46 7.58 -9.06
C SER A 58 10.04 6.16 -9.16
N ARG A 59 9.20 5.14 -9.39
CA ARG A 59 9.67 3.75 -9.41
C ARG A 59 10.62 3.54 -10.59
N PRO A 60 11.80 2.91 -10.37
CA PRO A 60 12.78 2.70 -11.43
C PRO A 60 12.25 1.81 -12.56
N LYS A 61 11.38 0.83 -12.25
CA LYS A 61 10.71 0.02 -13.27
C LYS A 61 9.80 0.87 -14.15
N VAL A 62 8.99 1.74 -13.54
CA VAL A 62 8.10 2.64 -14.27
C VAL A 62 8.92 3.61 -15.12
N GLN A 63 9.94 4.25 -14.56
CA GLN A 63 10.83 5.16 -15.31
C GLN A 63 11.47 4.51 -16.54
N LYS A 64 11.89 3.24 -16.45
CA LYS A 64 12.39 2.49 -17.62
C LYS A 64 11.35 2.39 -18.75
N TRP A 65 10.07 2.27 -18.41
CA TRP A 65 8.98 2.24 -19.39
C TRP A 65 8.56 3.63 -19.88
N LEU A 66 8.82 4.67 -19.09
CA LEU A 66 8.59 6.07 -19.43
C LEU A 66 9.74 6.68 -20.25
N GLN A 67 10.92 6.05 -20.27
CA GLN A 67 12.08 6.59 -20.96
C GLN A 67 11.81 6.75 -22.47
N GLY A 68 11.92 7.99 -22.96
CA GLY A 68 11.66 8.32 -24.35
C GLY A 68 10.17 8.33 -24.75
N LYS A 69 9.24 8.34 -23.77
CA LYS A 69 7.80 8.47 -24.03
C LYS A 69 7.21 9.63 -23.23
N GLU A 70 6.27 10.35 -23.82
CA GLU A 70 5.59 11.42 -23.12
C GLU A 70 4.41 10.87 -22.30
N ILE A 71 4.30 11.30 -21.05
CA ILE A 71 3.18 10.94 -20.18
C ILE A 71 1.96 11.75 -20.62
N LYS A 72 0.98 11.08 -21.23
CA LYS A 72 -0.27 11.70 -21.69
C LYS A 72 -1.30 11.83 -20.56
N LYS A 73 -1.37 10.83 -19.67
CA LYS A 73 -2.36 10.81 -18.58
C LYS A 73 -1.92 9.90 -17.45
N VAL A 74 -2.17 10.30 -16.21
CA VAL A 74 -2.04 9.44 -15.02
C VAL A 74 -3.39 9.40 -14.31
N ARG A 75 -3.91 8.20 -14.09
CA ARG A 75 -5.18 7.97 -13.37
C ARG A 75 -4.92 7.06 -12.19
N TYR A 76 -5.27 7.53 -11.00
CA TYR A 76 -5.36 6.67 -9.83
C TYR A 76 -6.79 6.13 -9.71
N ILE A 77 -6.91 4.86 -9.39
CA ILE A 77 -8.16 4.21 -9.03
C ILE A 77 -8.02 3.79 -7.56
N PRO A 78 -8.71 4.49 -6.63
CA PRO A 78 -8.65 4.20 -5.20
C PRO A 78 -8.86 2.72 -4.89
N GLY A 79 -7.97 2.13 -4.09
CA GLY A 79 -8.08 0.74 -3.69
C GLY A 79 -7.85 -0.31 -4.79
N ARG A 80 -7.44 0.10 -6.01
CA ARG A 80 -7.24 -0.84 -7.12
C ARG A 80 -5.88 -0.73 -7.80
N LEU A 81 -5.60 0.38 -8.48
CA LEU A 81 -4.42 0.51 -9.34
C LEU A 81 -4.15 1.94 -9.79
N VAL A 82 -2.92 2.19 -10.24
CA VAL A 82 -2.51 3.42 -10.94
C VAL A 82 -2.32 3.07 -12.41
N SER A 83 -2.97 3.80 -13.30
CA SER A 83 -2.83 3.66 -14.75
C SER A 83 -2.14 4.87 -15.35
N ILE A 84 -1.04 4.63 -16.06
CA ILE A 84 -0.23 5.63 -16.73
C ILE A 84 -0.36 5.41 -18.25
N GLN A 85 -0.84 6.41 -18.96
CA GLN A 85 -0.87 6.43 -20.40
C GLN A 85 0.33 7.20 -20.91
N VAL A 86 1.11 6.55 -21.75
CA VAL A 86 2.25 7.13 -22.46
C VAL A 86 2.00 7.04 -23.96
N GLY A 87 2.51 7.98 -24.73
CA GLY A 87 2.46 7.86 -26.19
C GLY A 87 3.38 8.80 -26.90
#